data_AF-A0A7S1LT03-F1
#
_entry.id   AF-A0A7S1LT03-F1
#
_cell.length_a   1.000
_cell.length_b   1.000
_cell.length_c   1.000
_cell.angle_alpha   90.00
_cell.angle_beta   90.00
_cell.angle_gamma   90.00
#
_symmetry.space_group_name_H-M   'P 1'
#
loop_
_entity.id
_entity.type
_entity.pdbx_description
1 polymer ?
#
loop_
_entity_poly.entity_id
_entity_poly.type
_entity_poly.pdbx_seq_one_letter_code
_entity_poly.pdbx_strand_id
1 'polypeptide(L)'
;EITASKLRDFGFDDVRVDYVPVLLEDLQSREVVVRDATTGAPRYTCVLEEPNLINQTDYASALKPMNGYSGNGTATAPVVWVNYGRLEDYETVERLQPGVLRGRIAVARYGKIFRGNKAQLAERYGAAGIIIVNDPWLVGGGVNGTRPVFPNGPWATNLTVQRGSVYTGEGDPRTPFWPSEEGGPALLVAAGQVYDNDEMIGNALPRIPVQPMGYGDAAEVLQGLGGPLPMPAH
;
A
#
# COMPACT_ATOMS: atom_id res chain seq x y z
N GLU A 1 -27.25 9.14 -2.67
CA GLU A 1 -28.64 8.70 -2.40
C GLU A 1 -29.04 8.57 -0.92
N ILE A 2 -28.68 7.50 -0.19
CA ILE A 2 -29.22 7.27 1.17
C ILE A 2 -28.94 8.43 2.14
N THR A 3 -27.70 8.94 2.17
CA THR A 3 -27.34 10.08 3.02
C THR A 3 -28.14 11.34 2.68
N ALA A 4 -28.31 11.63 1.40
CA ALA A 4 -29.08 12.78 0.94
C ALA A 4 -30.55 12.68 1.35
N SER A 5 -31.16 11.48 1.27
CA SER A 5 -32.52 11.27 1.77
C SER A 5 -32.63 11.58 3.25
N LYS A 6 -31.71 11.05 4.08
CA LYS A 6 -31.75 11.27 5.53
C LYS A 6 -31.58 12.74 5.91
N LEU A 7 -30.74 13.49 5.21
CA LEU A 7 -30.59 14.93 5.43
C LEU A 7 -31.91 15.66 5.13
N ARG A 8 -32.62 15.29 4.07
CA ARG A 8 -33.96 15.86 3.79
C ARG A 8 -34.95 15.52 4.91
N ASP A 9 -34.94 14.27 5.39
CA ASP A 9 -35.80 13.83 6.49
C ASP A 9 -35.51 14.59 7.81
N PHE A 10 -34.25 15.00 8.02
CA PHE A 10 -33.85 15.84 9.15
C PHE A 10 -34.21 17.32 8.98
N GLY A 11 -34.84 17.70 7.86
CA GLY A 11 -35.32 19.05 7.61
C GLY A 11 -34.29 20.01 7.01
N PHE A 12 -33.23 19.50 6.38
CA PHE A 12 -32.33 20.36 5.61
C PHE A 12 -33.01 20.85 4.32
N ASP A 13 -33.02 22.16 4.09
CA ASP A 13 -33.77 22.81 3.00
C ASP A 13 -33.17 22.58 1.61
N ASP A 14 -31.84 22.50 1.47
CA ASP A 14 -31.14 22.29 0.19
C ASP A 14 -30.16 21.12 0.30
N VAL A 15 -30.50 19.99 -0.33
CA VAL A 15 -29.70 18.77 -0.33
C VAL A 15 -29.48 18.30 -1.77
N ARG A 16 -28.23 18.38 -2.21
CA ARG A 16 -27.79 18.02 -3.56
C ARG A 16 -26.83 16.83 -3.52
N VAL A 17 -26.77 16.11 -4.63
CA VAL A 17 -25.80 15.03 -4.86
C VAL A 17 -25.06 15.39 -6.12
N ASP A 18 -23.78 15.71 -5.97
CA ASP A 18 -22.91 16.06 -7.08
C ASP A 18 -22.04 14.85 -7.45
N TYR A 19 -21.86 14.64 -8.75
CA TYR A 19 -21.02 13.59 -9.30
C TYR A 19 -19.83 14.22 -10.00
N VAL A 20 -18.63 13.80 -9.62
CA VAL A 20 -17.38 14.32 -10.18
C VAL A 20 -16.55 13.18 -10.78
N PRO A 21 -16.13 13.28 -12.05
CA PRO A 21 -15.28 12.26 -12.68
C PRO A 21 -13.84 12.34 -12.16
N VAL A 22 -13.52 11.58 -11.12
CA VAL A 22 -12.16 11.51 -10.55
C VAL A 22 -11.40 10.28 -11.01
N LEU A 23 -10.07 10.36 -11.03
CA LEU A 23 -9.25 9.17 -11.21
C LEU A 23 -9.39 8.25 -9.98
N LEU A 24 -9.76 7.00 -10.21
CA LEU A 24 -9.67 5.92 -9.22
C LEU A 24 -8.86 4.78 -9.83
N GLU A 25 -8.20 4.00 -8.98
CA GLU A 25 -7.48 2.81 -9.42
C GLU A 25 -8.43 1.60 -9.48
N ASP A 26 -8.31 0.82 -10.54
CA ASP A 26 -8.96 -0.47 -10.69
C ASP A 26 -7.90 -1.59 -10.80
N LEU A 27 -7.83 -2.42 -9.77
CA LEU A 27 -6.84 -3.49 -9.67
C LEU A 27 -7.12 -4.61 -10.68
N GLN A 28 -6.27 -4.71 -11.70
CA GLN A 28 -6.37 -5.79 -12.70
C GLN A 28 -5.76 -7.10 -12.22
N SER A 29 -4.54 -7.05 -11.66
CA SER A 29 -3.84 -8.23 -11.16
C SER A 29 -2.78 -7.84 -10.13
N ARG A 30 -2.45 -8.80 -9.24
CA ARG A 30 -1.30 -8.72 -8.33
C ARG A 30 -0.82 -10.13 -8.03
N GLU A 31 0.48 -10.28 -7.83
CA GLU A 31 1.07 -11.53 -7.40
C GLU A 31 2.36 -11.22 -6.63
N VAL A 32 2.59 -11.93 -5.53
CA VAL A 32 3.89 -11.95 -4.85
C VAL A 32 4.30 -13.40 -4.67
N VAL A 33 5.47 -13.75 -5.20
CA VAL A 33 6.06 -15.08 -5.10
C VAL A 33 7.42 -14.98 -4.44
N VAL A 34 7.58 -15.65 -3.32
CA VAL A 34 8.88 -15.86 -2.68
C VAL A 34 9.62 -16.95 -3.44
N ARG A 35 10.83 -16.64 -3.87
CA ARG A 35 11.71 -17.55 -4.62
C ARG A 35 12.91 -17.94 -3.78
N ASP A 36 13.36 -19.17 -3.95
CA ASP A 36 14.61 -19.63 -3.34
C ASP A 36 15.80 -18.88 -3.94
N ALA A 37 16.66 -18.34 -3.08
CA ALA A 37 17.76 -17.48 -3.49
C ALA A 37 18.86 -18.22 -4.28
N THR A 38 18.95 -19.55 -4.16
CA THR A 38 19.99 -20.36 -4.82
C THR A 38 19.51 -20.88 -6.17
N THR A 39 18.27 -21.34 -6.23
CA THR A 39 17.70 -22.03 -7.40
C THR A 39 16.77 -21.15 -8.24
N GLY A 40 16.27 -20.04 -7.68
CA GLY A 40 15.27 -19.16 -8.31
C GLY A 40 13.87 -19.78 -8.40
N ALA A 41 13.69 -21.01 -7.91
CA ALA A 41 12.42 -21.72 -7.93
C ALA A 41 11.40 -21.06 -6.98
N PRO A 42 10.11 -21.04 -7.33
CA PRO A 42 9.07 -20.55 -6.42
C PRO A 42 9.02 -21.43 -5.17
N ARG A 43 9.17 -20.82 -4.01
CA ARG A 43 9.09 -21.46 -2.68
C ARG A 43 7.71 -21.28 -2.06
N TYR A 44 7.12 -20.11 -2.24
CA TYR A 44 5.83 -19.75 -1.65
C TYR A 44 5.14 -18.68 -2.49
N THR A 45 3.85 -18.88 -2.75
CA THR A 45 2.99 -17.84 -3.35
C THR A 45 2.19 -17.21 -2.22
N CYS A 46 2.34 -15.89 -2.03
CA CYS A 46 1.62 -15.16 -1.00
C CYS A 46 0.11 -15.21 -1.23
N VAL A 47 -0.65 -15.32 -0.15
CA VAL A 47 -2.10 -15.45 -0.20
C VAL A 47 -2.74 -14.14 -0.67
N LEU A 48 -2.29 -13.00 -0.13
CA LEU A 48 -2.77 -11.65 -0.45
C LEU A 48 -4.30 -11.47 -0.36
N GLU A 49 -5.01 -12.32 0.37
CA GLU A 49 -6.47 -12.36 0.48
C GLU A 49 -6.89 -12.50 1.94
N GLU A 50 -8.00 -11.84 2.32
CA GLU A 50 -8.57 -11.92 3.67
C GLU A 50 -9.76 -12.86 3.66
N PRO A 51 -9.86 -13.87 4.53
CA PRO A 51 -10.95 -14.84 4.52
C PRO A 51 -12.29 -14.27 5.03
N ASN A 52 -13.40 -14.85 4.57
CA ASN A 52 -14.75 -14.53 5.06
C ASN A 52 -15.06 -15.22 6.40
N LEU A 53 -14.51 -14.69 7.50
CA LEU A 53 -14.55 -15.36 8.81
C LEU A 53 -15.92 -15.36 9.49
N ILE A 54 -16.85 -14.52 9.06
CA ILE A 54 -18.19 -14.38 9.66
C ILE A 54 -19.33 -14.53 8.64
N ASN A 55 -19.05 -15.11 7.47
CA ASN A 55 -20.04 -15.35 6.41
C ASN A 55 -20.78 -14.09 5.94
N GLN A 56 -20.05 -12.99 5.71
CA GLN A 56 -20.59 -11.77 5.12
C GLN A 56 -21.12 -12.06 3.72
N THR A 57 -22.32 -11.56 3.41
CA THR A 57 -23.00 -11.78 2.12
C THR A 57 -22.27 -11.12 0.96
N ASP A 58 -21.70 -9.94 1.19
CA ASP A 58 -21.10 -9.10 0.15
C ASP A 58 -19.58 -9.31 0.05
N TYR A 59 -19.07 -10.39 0.64
CA TYR A 59 -17.63 -10.70 0.62
C TYR A 59 -17.09 -10.87 -0.81
N ALA A 60 -17.90 -11.41 -1.72
CA ALA A 60 -17.50 -11.65 -3.11
C ALA A 60 -17.25 -10.35 -3.90
N SER A 61 -17.90 -9.24 -3.52
CA SER A 61 -17.71 -7.92 -4.15
C SER A 61 -16.68 -7.05 -3.44
N ALA A 62 -16.07 -7.55 -2.35
CA ALA A 62 -15.06 -6.80 -1.63
C ALA A 62 -13.82 -6.56 -2.50
N LEU A 63 -13.34 -5.32 -2.52
CA LEU A 63 -12.09 -4.98 -3.16
C LEU A 63 -10.96 -5.80 -2.57
N LYS A 64 -10.14 -6.38 -3.44
CA LYS A 64 -8.98 -7.13 -3.01
C LYS A 64 -7.96 -6.24 -2.28
N PRO A 65 -7.11 -6.78 -1.39
CA PRO A 65 -6.08 -5.99 -0.74
C PRO A 65 -5.11 -5.32 -1.72
N MET A 66 -5.13 -4.00 -1.74
CA MET A 66 -4.27 -3.16 -2.58
C MET A 66 -3.98 -1.81 -1.93
N ASN A 67 -2.91 -1.15 -2.37
CA ASN A 67 -2.67 0.25 -2.08
C ASN A 67 -3.06 1.09 -3.31
N GLY A 68 -4.00 2.03 -3.11
CA GLY A 68 -4.51 2.88 -4.19
C GLY A 68 -3.46 3.84 -4.73
N TYR A 69 -3.47 4.05 -6.05
CA TYR A 69 -2.45 4.72 -6.85
C TYR A 69 -1.08 4.04 -6.83
N SER A 70 -1.02 2.71 -6.71
CA SER A 70 0.24 1.99 -6.87
C SER A 70 0.83 2.20 -8.27
N GLY A 71 2.16 2.24 -8.39
CA GLY A 71 2.81 2.13 -9.69
C GLY A 71 2.57 0.75 -10.31
N ASN A 72 2.39 0.70 -11.62
CA ASN A 72 2.30 -0.56 -12.36
C ASN A 72 3.70 -1.10 -12.66
N GLY A 73 3.91 -2.40 -12.49
CA GLY A 73 5.17 -3.05 -12.88
C GLY A 73 5.40 -4.39 -12.18
N THR A 74 6.48 -5.04 -12.59
CA THR A 74 6.93 -6.32 -12.03
C THR A 74 8.39 -6.18 -11.62
N ALA A 75 8.72 -6.57 -10.39
CA ALA A 75 10.08 -6.62 -9.90
C ALA A 75 10.36 -7.99 -9.28
N THR A 76 11.49 -8.60 -9.64
CA THR A 76 12.05 -9.77 -8.95
C THR A 76 13.41 -9.39 -8.44
N ALA A 77 13.55 -9.22 -7.13
CA ALA A 77 14.81 -8.84 -6.50
C ALA A 77 14.85 -9.29 -5.03
N PRO A 78 16.05 -9.33 -4.41
CA PRO A 78 16.16 -9.51 -2.98
C PRO A 78 15.43 -8.41 -2.21
N VAL A 79 14.94 -8.75 -1.02
CA VAL A 79 14.25 -7.80 -0.14
C VAL A 79 15.21 -7.10 0.83
N VAL A 80 14.89 -5.89 1.23
CA VAL A 80 15.61 -5.12 2.26
C VAL A 80 14.61 -4.59 3.29
N TRP A 81 14.81 -4.94 4.55
CA TRP A 81 13.99 -4.41 5.64
C TRP A 81 14.37 -2.97 5.98
N VAL A 82 13.41 -2.06 5.90
CA VAL A 82 13.60 -0.62 6.14
C VAL A 82 12.80 -0.12 7.35
N ASN A 83 12.51 -0.99 8.32
CA ASN A 83 11.77 -0.64 9.54
C ASN A 83 10.42 0.04 9.21
N TYR A 84 10.16 1.28 9.68
CA TYR A 84 8.94 2.02 9.37
C TYR A 84 9.03 2.76 8.03
N GLY A 85 10.13 2.65 7.30
CA GLY A 85 10.34 3.37 6.04
C GLY A 85 10.39 4.88 6.22
N ARG A 86 10.81 5.36 7.40
CA ARG A 86 11.07 6.79 7.64
C ARG A 86 12.40 7.19 7.03
N LEU A 87 12.62 8.49 6.84
CA LEU A 87 13.87 8.98 6.28
C LEU A 87 15.09 8.45 7.07
N GLU A 88 15.03 8.50 8.40
CA GLU A 88 16.09 8.00 9.28
C GLU A 88 16.31 6.49 9.19
N ASP A 89 15.28 5.72 8.82
CA ASP A 89 15.39 4.28 8.61
C ASP A 89 16.17 4.00 7.31
N TYR A 90 15.87 4.73 6.24
CA TYR A 90 16.61 4.65 4.98
C TYR A 90 18.06 5.14 5.11
N GLU A 91 18.29 6.25 5.80
CA GLU A 91 19.64 6.75 6.10
C GLU A 91 20.46 5.74 6.92
N THR A 92 19.81 5.04 7.86
CA THR A 92 20.46 3.96 8.61
C THR A 92 20.84 2.80 7.71
N VAL A 93 19.96 2.37 6.80
CA VAL A 93 20.24 1.31 5.83
C VAL A 93 21.41 1.71 4.91
N GLU A 94 21.40 2.92 4.36
CA GLU A 94 22.50 3.42 3.52
C GLU A 94 23.83 3.54 4.29
N ARG A 95 23.79 3.92 5.56
CA ARG A 95 25.01 3.97 6.39
C ARG A 95 25.59 2.58 6.66
N LEU A 96 24.73 1.58 6.86
CA LEU A 96 25.16 0.20 7.11
C LEU A 96 25.61 -0.50 5.83
N GLN A 97 24.90 -0.28 4.73
CA GLN A 97 25.12 -0.91 3.43
C GLN A 97 24.81 0.10 2.30
N PRO A 98 25.76 0.97 1.92
CA PRO A 98 25.54 2.00 0.91
C PRO A 98 25.03 1.44 -0.42
N GLY A 99 23.94 2.00 -0.92
CA GLY A 99 23.32 1.65 -2.19
C GLY A 99 22.60 0.31 -2.22
N VAL A 100 22.44 -0.37 -1.08
CA VAL A 100 21.84 -1.72 -1.04
C VAL A 100 20.42 -1.75 -1.59
N LEU A 101 19.68 -0.64 -1.50
CA LEU A 101 18.28 -0.56 -1.95
C LEU A 101 18.13 -0.45 -3.47
N ARG A 102 19.18 -0.05 -4.20
CA ARG A 102 19.09 0.15 -5.66
C ARG A 102 18.70 -1.15 -6.36
N GLY A 103 17.55 -1.13 -7.05
CA GLY A 103 16.99 -2.28 -7.76
C GLY A 103 16.42 -3.39 -6.85
N ARG A 104 16.33 -3.17 -5.54
CA ARG A 104 15.81 -4.14 -4.57
C ARG A 104 14.38 -3.82 -4.14
N ILE A 105 13.72 -4.79 -3.50
CA ILE A 105 12.37 -4.58 -2.96
C ILE A 105 12.49 -4.14 -1.50
N ALA A 106 12.02 -2.93 -1.19
CA ALA A 106 11.94 -2.48 0.19
C ALA A 106 10.81 -3.19 0.93
N VAL A 107 11.00 -3.53 2.20
CA VAL A 107 9.93 -4.03 3.08
C VAL A 107 9.84 -3.13 4.31
N ALA A 108 8.70 -2.48 4.46
CA ALA A 108 8.43 -1.54 5.56
C ALA A 108 7.21 -1.98 6.34
N ARG A 109 7.17 -1.71 7.65
CA ARG A 109 5.95 -1.86 8.45
C ARG A 109 5.07 -0.61 8.42
N TYR A 110 3.77 -0.80 8.54
CA TYR A 110 2.81 0.28 8.76
C TYR A 110 3.08 1.06 10.06
N GLY A 111 2.65 2.33 10.07
CA GLY A 111 2.78 3.24 11.22
C GLY A 111 3.83 4.34 11.02
N LYS A 112 3.89 5.26 12.00
CA LYS A 112 4.78 6.43 12.12
C LYS A 112 4.64 7.52 11.05
N ILE A 113 4.69 7.17 9.77
CA ILE A 113 4.50 8.08 8.65
C ILE A 113 3.41 7.56 7.71
N PHE A 114 2.86 8.46 6.89
CA PHE A 114 1.91 8.09 5.85
C PHE A 114 2.53 7.12 4.84
N ARG A 115 1.73 6.15 4.38
CA ARG A 115 2.19 5.06 3.51
C ARG A 115 2.73 5.53 2.16
N GLY A 116 2.15 6.61 1.61
CA GLY A 116 2.67 7.23 0.39
C GLY A 116 4.09 7.76 0.55
N ASN A 117 4.43 8.35 1.71
CA ASN A 117 5.80 8.79 1.96
C ASN A 117 6.79 7.62 2.06
N LYS A 118 6.36 6.43 2.53
CA LYS A 118 7.20 5.22 2.52
C LYS A 118 7.57 4.82 1.08
N ALA A 119 6.59 4.87 0.18
CA ALA A 119 6.80 4.56 -1.24
C ALA A 119 7.67 5.61 -1.94
N GLN A 120 7.42 6.90 -1.71
CA GLN A 120 8.27 7.98 -2.22
C GLN A 120 9.73 7.84 -1.78
N LEU A 121 9.95 7.52 -0.51
CA LEU A 121 11.30 7.31 0.00
C LEU A 121 11.92 6.05 -0.61
N ALA A 122 11.20 4.93 -0.71
CA ALA A 122 11.70 3.73 -1.39
C ALA A 122 12.17 4.04 -2.82
N GLU A 123 11.34 4.76 -3.58
CA GLU A 123 11.67 5.21 -4.94
C GLU A 123 12.91 6.13 -4.94
N ARG A 124 12.99 7.09 -4.03
CA ARG A 124 14.12 8.01 -3.88
C ARG A 124 15.45 7.29 -3.61
N TYR A 125 15.42 6.20 -2.83
CA TYR A 125 16.59 5.36 -2.55
C TYR A 125 16.81 4.27 -3.62
N GLY A 126 16.04 4.30 -4.71
CA GLY A 126 16.23 3.46 -5.89
C GLY A 126 15.65 2.06 -5.78
N ALA A 127 14.74 1.80 -4.84
CA ALA A 127 14.05 0.52 -4.76
C ALA A 127 13.23 0.26 -6.04
N ALA A 128 13.13 -1.00 -6.46
CA ALA A 128 12.31 -1.42 -7.60
C ALA A 128 10.84 -1.63 -7.23
N GLY A 129 10.52 -1.65 -5.93
CA GLY A 129 9.19 -1.89 -5.39
C GLY A 129 9.22 -1.82 -3.86
N ILE A 130 8.04 -1.72 -3.24
CA ILE A 130 7.90 -1.74 -1.79
C ILE A 130 6.73 -2.63 -1.36
N ILE A 131 6.98 -3.46 -0.35
CA ILE A 131 5.96 -4.22 0.37
C ILE A 131 5.72 -3.54 1.71
N ILE A 132 4.46 -3.23 2.04
CA ILE A 132 4.09 -2.60 3.32
C ILE A 132 3.32 -3.59 4.17
N VAL A 133 3.91 -4.01 5.28
CA VAL A 133 3.41 -5.10 6.12
C VAL A 133 2.74 -4.58 7.38
N ASN A 134 1.69 -5.28 7.82
CA ASN A 134 1.20 -5.14 9.19
C ASN A 134 2.21 -5.71 10.18
N ASP A 135 2.43 -5.02 11.31
CA ASP A 135 3.27 -5.54 12.39
C ASP A 135 2.38 -6.30 13.40
N PRO A 136 2.60 -7.61 13.62
CA PRO A 136 1.78 -8.39 14.54
C PRO A 136 1.85 -7.86 15.98
N TRP A 137 2.93 -7.18 16.37
CA TRP A 137 3.02 -6.51 17.65
C TRP A 137 1.97 -5.40 17.80
N LEU A 138 1.73 -4.65 16.73
CA LEU A 138 0.82 -3.51 16.73
C LEU A 138 -0.64 -3.90 16.52
N VAL A 139 -0.90 -4.88 15.64
CA VAL A 139 -2.27 -5.21 15.21
C VAL A 139 -2.71 -6.64 15.54
N GLY A 140 -1.78 -7.57 15.76
CA GLY A 140 -2.03 -9.02 15.85
C GLY A 140 -2.26 -9.56 17.27
N GLY A 141 -2.68 -8.72 18.22
CA GLY A 141 -2.93 -9.16 19.60
C GLY A 141 -1.72 -9.09 20.53
N GLY A 142 -0.66 -8.38 20.14
CA GLY A 142 0.52 -8.12 20.96
C GLY A 142 1.61 -9.20 20.84
N VAL A 143 2.57 -9.13 21.75
CA VAL A 143 3.92 -9.74 21.72
C VAL A 143 4.02 -11.17 21.20
N ASN A 144 3.01 -12.01 21.45
CA ASN A 144 3.02 -13.43 21.11
C ASN A 144 1.64 -13.93 20.60
N GLY A 145 0.79 -13.04 20.06
CA GLY A 145 -0.58 -13.41 19.68
C GLY A 145 -1.44 -13.88 20.87
N THR A 146 -1.15 -13.37 22.07
CA THR A 146 -1.80 -13.80 23.33
C THR A 146 -3.23 -13.30 23.45
N ARG A 147 -3.62 -12.31 22.65
CA ARG A 147 -4.99 -11.79 22.62
C ARG A 147 -5.75 -12.40 21.44
N PRO A 148 -7.04 -12.71 21.63
CA PRO A 148 -7.84 -13.30 20.57
C PRO A 148 -7.96 -12.34 19.39
N VAL A 149 -7.69 -12.88 18.21
CA VAL A 149 -7.89 -12.20 16.93
C VAL A 149 -9.33 -12.37 16.45
N PHE A 150 -9.73 -11.56 15.48
CA PHE A 150 -11.03 -11.67 14.83
C PHE A 150 -11.25 -13.09 14.28
N PRO A 151 -12.42 -13.71 14.46
CA PRO A 151 -13.67 -13.13 15.00
C PRO A 151 -13.80 -13.17 16.53
N ASN A 152 -12.87 -13.82 17.24
CA ASN A 152 -12.97 -14.07 18.68
C ASN A 152 -12.47 -12.89 19.54
N GLY A 153 -11.94 -11.85 18.91
CA GLY A 153 -11.52 -10.63 19.55
C GLY A 153 -11.27 -9.50 18.54
N PRO A 154 -10.87 -8.31 19.01
CA PRO A 154 -10.79 -7.12 18.16
C PRO A 154 -9.48 -7.02 17.37
N TRP A 155 -8.54 -7.96 17.55
CA TRP A 155 -7.22 -7.90 16.94
C TRP A 155 -7.22 -8.49 15.52
N ALA A 156 -6.35 -7.97 14.66
CA ALA A 156 -6.20 -8.40 13.28
C ALA A 156 -5.67 -9.84 13.20
N THR A 157 -6.09 -10.59 12.18
CA THR A 157 -5.53 -11.91 11.87
C THR A 157 -4.24 -11.76 11.07
N ASN A 158 -3.49 -12.87 10.90
CA ASN A 158 -2.28 -12.90 10.08
C ASN A 158 -2.54 -12.61 8.59
N LEU A 159 -3.79 -12.78 8.16
CA LEU A 159 -4.24 -12.49 6.80
C LEU A 159 -4.87 -11.09 6.67
N THR A 160 -5.09 -10.37 7.76
CA THR A 160 -5.64 -9.00 7.68
C THR A 160 -4.65 -8.05 7.01
N VAL A 161 -5.14 -7.32 6.00
CA VAL A 161 -4.33 -6.38 5.22
C VAL A 161 -4.88 -4.97 5.34
N GLN A 162 -4.02 -4.01 5.70
CA GLN A 162 -4.41 -2.60 5.66
C GLN A 162 -4.37 -2.10 4.21
N ARG A 163 -5.55 -1.77 3.65
CA ARG A 163 -5.70 -1.04 2.39
C ARG A 163 -5.43 0.46 2.59
N GLY A 164 -5.30 1.19 1.48
CA GLY A 164 -5.33 2.65 1.49
C GLY A 164 -4.51 3.27 0.38
N SER A 165 -4.78 4.53 0.08
CA SER A 165 -4.03 5.31 -0.92
C SER A 165 -2.57 5.52 -0.52
N VAL A 166 -1.68 5.44 -1.51
CA VAL A 166 -0.26 5.87 -1.46
C VAL A 166 -0.02 7.19 -2.20
N TYR A 167 -1.05 7.79 -2.78
CA TYR A 167 -0.98 9.15 -3.33
C TYR A 167 -0.77 10.17 -2.22
N THR A 168 0.23 11.03 -2.39
CA THR A 168 0.63 12.06 -1.40
C THR A 168 0.16 13.45 -1.73
N GLY A 169 -0.43 13.66 -2.92
CA GLY A 169 -1.03 14.92 -3.29
C GLY A 169 -2.45 15.06 -2.73
N GLU A 170 -3.11 16.13 -3.14
CA GLU A 170 -4.49 16.43 -2.77
C GLU A 170 -5.38 16.44 -4.02
N GLY A 171 -6.67 16.17 -3.83
CA GLY A 171 -7.65 16.15 -4.93
C GLY A 171 -7.48 14.98 -5.90
N ASP A 172 -8.05 15.12 -7.10
CA ASP A 172 -7.83 14.19 -8.22
C ASP A 172 -6.44 14.46 -8.83
N PRO A 173 -5.57 13.44 -8.93
CA PRO A 173 -4.25 13.59 -9.52
C PRO A 173 -4.26 14.20 -10.92
N ARG A 174 -5.35 14.03 -11.69
CA ARG A 174 -5.46 14.52 -13.07
C ARG A 174 -5.90 15.98 -13.18
N THR A 175 -6.40 16.60 -12.12
CA THR A 175 -6.91 17.97 -12.15
C THR A 175 -6.27 18.83 -11.05
N PRO A 176 -4.92 18.88 -10.97
CA PRO A 176 -4.24 19.67 -9.95
C PRO A 176 -4.71 21.13 -10.03
N PHE A 177 -5.27 21.70 -8.96
CA PHE A 177 -5.78 23.09 -8.93
C PHE A 177 -7.06 23.37 -9.73
N TRP A 178 -7.70 22.36 -10.34
CA TRP A 178 -8.99 22.49 -11.02
C TRP A 178 -10.06 21.55 -10.43
N PRO A 179 -11.35 21.92 -10.48
CA PRO A 179 -12.42 20.95 -10.25
C PRO A 179 -12.37 19.80 -11.28
N SER A 180 -12.61 18.57 -10.83
CA SER A 180 -12.84 17.44 -11.75
C SER A 180 -14.25 17.54 -12.33
N GLU A 181 -14.38 18.28 -13.42
CA GLU A 181 -15.64 18.50 -14.15
C GLU A 181 -15.60 17.84 -15.52
N GLU A 182 -16.76 17.39 -16.02
CA GLU A 182 -16.87 16.85 -17.36
C GLU A 182 -16.53 17.92 -18.41
N GLY A 183 -15.59 17.62 -19.30
CA GLY A 183 -15.08 18.59 -20.28
C GLY A 183 -14.15 19.68 -19.70
N GLY A 184 -13.87 19.63 -18.40
CA GLY A 184 -12.91 20.52 -17.73
C GLY A 184 -11.45 20.18 -18.08
N PRO A 185 -10.51 21.07 -17.70
CA PRO A 185 -9.09 20.83 -17.90
C PRO A 185 -8.64 19.63 -17.06
N ALA A 186 -7.98 18.67 -17.69
CA ALA A 186 -7.36 17.52 -17.04
C ALA A 186 -6.05 17.15 -17.71
N LEU A 187 -5.10 16.65 -16.93
CA LEU A 187 -3.90 16.00 -17.43
C LEU A 187 -4.33 14.74 -18.20
N LEU A 188 -4.11 14.75 -19.52
CA LEU A 188 -4.47 13.64 -20.39
C LEU A 188 -3.45 12.52 -20.21
N VAL A 189 -3.91 11.37 -19.73
CA VAL A 189 -3.11 10.14 -19.71
C VAL A 189 -3.79 9.15 -20.63
N ALA A 190 -3.09 8.77 -21.69
CA ALA A 190 -3.57 7.74 -22.61
C ALA A 190 -3.79 6.43 -21.84
N ALA A 191 -4.87 5.72 -22.17
CA ALA A 191 -5.22 4.47 -21.50
C ALA A 191 -4.05 3.48 -21.53
N GLY A 192 -3.61 3.02 -20.36
CA GLY A 192 -2.50 2.08 -20.22
C GLY A 192 -1.10 2.71 -20.13
N GLN A 193 -0.97 4.04 -20.14
CA GLN A 193 0.30 4.70 -19.86
C GLN A 193 0.47 5.02 -18.37
N VAL A 194 1.72 4.96 -17.90
CA VAL A 194 2.11 5.49 -16.60
C VAL A 194 1.88 7.00 -16.66
N TYR A 195 1.25 7.57 -15.63
CA TYR A 195 1.08 9.01 -15.53
C TYR A 195 2.43 9.69 -15.67
N ASP A 196 2.52 10.70 -16.54
CA ASP A 196 3.74 11.49 -16.61
C ASP A 196 3.85 12.33 -15.34
N ASN A 197 4.53 11.76 -14.37
CA ASN A 197 4.80 12.40 -13.09
C ASN A 197 5.57 13.70 -13.22
N ASP A 198 6.29 13.92 -14.33
CA ASP A 198 7.02 15.18 -14.56
C ASP A 198 6.05 16.32 -14.95
N GLU A 199 4.85 15.98 -15.47
CA GLU A 199 3.75 16.93 -15.68
C GLU A 199 2.87 17.10 -14.41
N MET A 200 2.92 16.15 -13.47
CA MET A 200 2.14 16.16 -12.22
C MET A 200 2.84 16.93 -11.09
N ILE A 201 3.08 18.23 -11.30
CA ILE A 201 3.76 19.09 -10.32
C ILE A 201 3.02 19.06 -8.97
N GLY A 202 3.62 18.45 -7.96
CA GLY A 202 3.06 18.32 -6.60
C GLY A 202 2.09 17.14 -6.41
N ASN A 203 1.69 16.46 -7.49
CA ASN A 203 0.68 15.40 -7.51
C ASN A 203 1.16 14.11 -8.20
N ALA A 204 2.48 13.91 -8.27
CA ALA A 204 3.07 12.71 -8.85
C ALA A 204 2.61 11.45 -8.11
N LEU A 205 2.25 10.42 -8.89
CA LEU A 205 1.90 9.10 -8.39
C LEU A 205 3.17 8.24 -8.23
N PRO A 206 3.20 7.25 -7.34
CA PRO A 206 4.33 6.32 -7.25
C PRO A 206 4.69 5.66 -8.58
N ARG A 207 5.99 5.59 -8.93
CA ARG A 207 6.45 4.87 -10.15
C ARG A 207 6.75 3.40 -9.91
N ILE A 208 6.89 3.01 -8.65
CA ILE A 208 7.21 1.64 -8.24
C ILE A 208 5.95 0.90 -7.76
N PRO A 209 5.88 -0.44 -7.93
CA PRO A 209 4.80 -1.23 -7.33
C PRO A 209 4.80 -1.14 -5.81
N VAL A 210 3.60 -0.97 -5.23
CA VAL A 210 3.36 -0.92 -3.79
C VAL A 210 2.32 -1.96 -3.38
N GLN A 211 2.74 -2.99 -2.64
CA GLN A 211 1.86 -4.08 -2.22
C GLN A 211 1.66 -4.09 -0.70
N PRO A 212 0.43 -3.95 -0.19
CA PRO A 212 0.16 -4.17 1.22
C PRO A 212 0.09 -5.67 1.53
N MET A 213 0.47 -6.06 2.74
CA MET A 213 0.60 -7.47 3.09
C MET A 213 0.27 -7.73 4.58
N GLY A 214 -0.40 -8.86 4.83
CA GLY A 214 -0.65 -9.37 6.18
C GLY A 214 0.62 -9.94 6.80
N TYR A 215 0.68 -10.02 8.13
CA TYR A 215 1.91 -10.46 8.79
C TYR A 215 2.22 -11.97 8.61
N GLY A 216 1.24 -12.77 8.16
CA GLY A 216 1.46 -14.18 7.79
C GLY A 216 2.34 -14.30 6.56
N ASP A 217 1.93 -13.69 5.43
CA ASP A 217 2.74 -13.64 4.21
C ASP A 217 4.09 -12.94 4.45
N ALA A 218 4.10 -11.88 5.27
CA ALA A 218 5.32 -11.15 5.59
C ALA A 218 6.36 -12.04 6.27
N ALA A 219 5.96 -13.00 7.11
CA ALA A 219 6.89 -13.95 7.72
C ALA A 219 7.62 -14.81 6.68
N GLU A 220 6.93 -15.21 5.61
CA GLU A 220 7.52 -15.98 4.49
C GLU A 220 8.46 -15.12 3.63
N VAL A 221 8.11 -13.85 3.39
CA VAL A 221 8.96 -12.89 2.65
C VAL A 221 10.23 -12.55 3.42
N LEU A 222 10.12 -12.38 4.73
CA LEU A 222 11.24 -12.02 5.60
C LEU A 222 12.08 -13.23 6.02
N GLN A 223 11.62 -14.45 5.73
CA GLN A 223 12.33 -15.67 6.07
C GLN A 223 13.69 -15.70 5.35
N GLY A 224 14.76 -15.91 6.12
CA GLY A 224 16.12 -15.98 5.57
C GLY A 224 16.78 -14.61 5.33
N LEU A 225 16.14 -13.50 5.74
CA LEU A 225 16.85 -12.22 5.85
C LEU A 225 18.03 -12.36 6.81
N GLY A 226 19.22 -12.07 6.29
CA GLY A 226 20.46 -11.92 7.05
C GLY A 226 21.02 -10.51 6.92
N GLY A 227 22.07 -10.22 7.69
CA GLY A 227 22.73 -8.91 7.70
C GLY A 227 22.38 -8.06 8.92
N PRO A 228 23.04 -6.91 9.09
CA PRO A 228 22.82 -6.04 10.24
C PRO A 228 21.40 -5.47 10.22
N LEU A 229 20.67 -5.65 11.32
CA LEU A 229 19.36 -5.02 11.46
C LEU A 229 19.54 -3.50 11.64
N PRO A 230 18.81 -2.65 10.89
CA PRO A 230 18.71 -1.24 11.20
C PRO A 230 17.99 -1.13 12.56
N MET A 231 18.76 -0.95 13.63
CA MET A 231 18.22 -0.73 14.96
C MET A 231 17.46 0.60 14.98
N PRO A 232 16.33 0.71 15.70
CA PRO A 232 15.59 1.95 15.76
C PRO A 232 16.49 3.07 16.33
N ALA A 233 16.66 4.15 15.58
CA ALA A 233 17.02 5.43 16.17
C ALA A 233 15.88 5.84 17.12
N HIS A 234 16.25 6.13 18.36
CA HIS A 234 15.37 6.40 19.51
C HIS A 234 14.21 7.35 19.21
#